data_AF-A0A933PJN0-F1
#
_entry.id   AF-A0A933PJN0-F1
#
_cell.length_a   1.000
_cell.length_b   1.000
_cell.length_c   1.000
_cell.angle_alpha   90.00
_cell.angle_beta   90.00
_cell.angle_gamma   90.00
#
_symmetry.space_group_name_H-M   'P 1'
#
loop_
_entity.id
_entity.type
_entity.pdbx_description
1 polymer ?
#
loop_
_entity_poly.entity_id
_entity_poly.type
_entity_poly.pdbx_seq_one_letter_code
_entity_poly.pdbx_strand_id
1 'polypeptide(L)'
;ALATGADPVPLVAAIAMKVRGLAKVSAARRGPAAQLAGELGMAPWQIDRARRELTGWTDDGLGEAVLALAAADEAVKGGGRDPVYAVERAILTIAGARRR
;
A
#
# COMPACT_ATOMS: atom_id res chain seq x y z
N ALA A 1 -16.08 -0.29 -7.34
CA ALA A 1 -15.02 -1.23 -7.75
C ALA A 1 -15.47 -2.68 -7.52
N LEU A 2 -15.63 -3.14 -6.29
CA LEU A 2 -16.12 -4.52 -6.04
C LEU A 2 -17.59 -4.71 -6.49
N ALA A 3 -18.46 -3.73 -6.18
CA ALA A 3 -19.84 -3.71 -6.68
C ALA A 3 -19.97 -3.65 -8.23
N THR A 4 -18.86 -3.36 -8.93
CA THR A 4 -18.80 -3.33 -10.40
C THR A 4 -18.09 -4.57 -10.98
N GLY A 5 -17.86 -5.62 -10.17
CA GLY A 5 -17.29 -6.90 -10.60
C GLY A 5 -15.76 -6.98 -10.61
N ALA A 6 -15.05 -6.05 -9.96
CA ALA A 6 -13.59 -6.16 -9.84
C ALA A 6 -13.20 -7.38 -8.99
N ASP A 7 -12.26 -8.19 -9.48
CA ASP A 7 -11.72 -9.33 -8.74
C ASP A 7 -10.92 -8.84 -7.51
N PRO A 8 -11.24 -9.35 -6.30
CA PRO A 8 -10.51 -9.02 -5.07
C PRO A 8 -9.00 -9.27 -5.13
N VAL A 9 -8.54 -10.33 -5.81
CA VAL A 9 -7.12 -10.70 -5.84
C VAL A 9 -6.25 -9.62 -6.51
N PRO A 10 -6.50 -9.20 -7.77
CA PRO A 10 -5.74 -8.14 -8.41
C PRO A 10 -5.96 -6.77 -7.72
N LEU A 11 -7.11 -6.55 -7.08
CA LEU A 11 -7.36 -5.32 -6.33
C LEU A 11 -6.42 -5.21 -5.11
N VAL A 12 -6.33 -6.26 -4.29
CA VAL A 12 -5.39 -6.30 -3.15
C VAL A 12 -3.96 -6.16 -3.64
N ALA A 13 -3.58 -6.86 -4.70
CA ALA A 13 -2.24 -6.79 -5.28
C ALA A 13 -1.87 -5.35 -5.70
N ALA A 14 -2.78 -4.64 -6.37
CA ALA A 14 -2.56 -3.26 -6.80
C ALA A 14 -2.37 -2.29 -5.60
N ILE A 15 -3.19 -2.45 -4.55
CA ILE A 15 -3.06 -1.63 -3.34
C ILE A 15 -1.75 -1.95 -2.61
N ALA A 16 -1.39 -3.23 -2.50
CA ALA A 16 -0.14 -3.69 -1.90
C ALA A 16 1.09 -3.15 -2.64
N MET A 17 1.08 -3.14 -3.98
CA MET A 17 2.14 -2.53 -4.78
C MET A 17 2.29 -1.03 -4.46
N LYS A 18 1.18 -0.30 -4.36
CA LYS A 18 1.20 1.13 -4.01
C LYS A 18 1.79 1.37 -2.62
N VAL A 19 1.30 0.66 -1.60
CA VAL A 19 1.77 0.80 -0.22
C VAL A 19 3.24 0.42 -0.08
N ARG A 20 3.71 -0.64 -0.76
CA ARG A 20 5.14 -0.98 -0.80
C ARG A 20 5.98 0.15 -1.43
N GLY A 21 5.47 0.81 -2.47
CA GLY A 21 6.13 1.97 -3.05
C GLY A 21 6.28 3.13 -2.05
N LEU A 22 5.24 3.39 -1.25
CA LEU A 22 5.31 4.40 -0.18
C LEU A 22 6.32 4.01 0.90
N ALA A 23 6.27 2.76 1.38
CA ALA A 23 7.17 2.26 2.41
C ALA A 23 8.66 2.31 1.96
N LYS A 24 8.95 1.94 0.71
CA LYS A 24 10.30 2.08 0.13
C LYS A 24 10.79 3.52 0.17
N VAL A 25 9.93 4.48 -0.17
CA VAL A 25 10.29 5.91 -0.20
C VAL A 25 10.38 6.49 1.21
N SER A 26 9.59 6.03 2.19
CA SER A 26 9.71 6.48 3.59
C SER A 26 11.02 6.00 4.23
N ALA A 27 11.43 4.76 3.93
CA ALA A 27 12.68 4.18 4.44
C ALA A 27 13.95 4.67 3.71
N ALA A 28 13.82 5.30 2.54
CA ALA A 28 14.94 5.78 1.75
C ALA A 28 15.66 6.96 2.42
N ARG A 29 16.97 7.10 2.15
CA ARG A 29 17.70 8.31 2.55
C ARG A 29 17.08 9.55 1.90
N ARG A 30 17.07 10.67 2.62
CA ARG A 30 16.67 11.97 2.04
C ARG A 30 17.62 12.37 0.91
N GLY A 31 17.06 12.86 -0.19
CA GLY A 31 17.84 13.31 -1.36
C GLY A 31 16.98 13.63 -2.58
N PRO A 32 17.54 14.17 -3.67
CA PRO A 32 16.81 14.39 -4.93
C PRO A 32 16.24 13.09 -5.51
N ALA A 33 15.04 13.13 -6.09
CA ALA A 33 14.38 11.95 -6.66
C ALA A 33 15.22 11.26 -7.76
N ALA A 34 15.97 12.04 -8.54
CA ALA A 34 16.86 11.52 -9.57
C ALA A 34 17.98 10.63 -9.01
N GLN A 35 18.49 10.92 -7.80
CA GLN A 35 19.54 10.12 -7.17
C GLN A 35 18.98 8.82 -6.60
N LEU A 36 17.75 8.87 -6.06
CA LEU A 36 17.08 7.71 -5.47
C LEU A 36 16.46 6.77 -6.52
N ALA A 37 16.33 7.19 -7.77
CA ALA A 37 15.67 6.41 -8.82
C ALA A 37 16.31 5.03 -9.02
N GLY A 38 17.65 4.97 -9.05
CA GLY A 38 18.40 3.72 -9.19
C GLY A 38 18.31 2.84 -7.93
N GLU A 39 18.40 3.44 -6.74
CA GLU A 39 18.31 2.72 -5.48
C GLU A 39 16.93 2.08 -5.27
N LEU A 40 15.86 2.83 -5.56
CA LEU A 40 14.50 2.39 -5.29
C LEU A 40 13.87 1.61 -6.45
N GLY A 41 14.50 1.62 -7.63
CA GLY A 41 13.96 1.05 -8.86
C GLY A 41 12.67 1.74 -9.30
N MET A 42 12.57 3.06 -9.08
CA MET A 42 11.39 3.88 -9.33
C MET A 42 11.76 5.06 -10.21
N ALA A 43 10.88 5.44 -11.15
CA ALA A 43 11.08 6.67 -11.90
C ALA A 43 11.03 7.89 -10.96
N PRO A 44 11.78 8.98 -11.22
CA PRO A 44 11.80 10.15 -10.33
C PRO A 44 10.42 10.70 -10.00
N TRP A 45 9.51 10.75 -10.99
CA TRP A 45 8.14 11.22 -10.78
C TRP A 45 7.33 10.34 -9.83
N GLN A 46 7.60 9.03 -9.76
CA GLN A 46 6.95 8.11 -8.83
C GLN A 46 7.43 8.37 -7.40
N ILE A 47 8.70 8.69 -7.22
CA ILE A 47 9.29 9.05 -5.92
C ILE A 47 8.69 10.36 -5.42
N ASP A 48 8.63 11.40 -6.27
CA ASP A 48 8.03 12.67 -5.89
C ASP A 48 6.53 12.55 -5.59
N ARG A 49 5.81 11.73 -6.37
CA ARG A 49 4.42 11.40 -6.07
C ARG A 49 4.29 10.68 -4.72
N ALA A 50 5.11 9.66 -4.46
CA ALA A 50 5.09 8.92 -3.21
C ALA A 50 5.39 9.84 -2.02
N ARG A 51 6.36 10.75 -2.12
CA ARG A 51 6.64 11.77 -1.09
C ARG A 51 5.43 12.64 -0.76
N ARG A 52 4.69 13.09 -1.78
CA ARG A 52 3.45 13.84 -1.55
C ARG A 52 2.39 12.98 -0.85
N GLU A 53 2.23 11.74 -1.29
CA GLU A 53 1.26 10.80 -0.73
C GLU A 53 1.61 10.34 0.70
N LEU A 54 2.89 10.35 1.08
CA LEU A 54 3.39 10.09 2.44
C LEU A 54 2.99 11.18 3.45
N THR A 55 2.48 12.33 2.99
CA THR A 55 1.98 13.37 3.90
C THR A 55 0.83 12.81 4.74
N GLY A 56 1.01 12.84 6.06
CA GLY A 56 0.08 12.26 7.02
C GLY A 56 0.18 10.74 7.11
N TRP A 57 1.34 10.14 6.85
CA TRP A 57 1.66 8.77 7.22
C TRP A 57 2.77 8.78 8.27
N THR A 58 2.67 7.86 9.22
CA THR A 58 3.75 7.47 10.14
C THR A 58 4.34 6.13 9.69
N ASP A 59 5.57 5.82 10.12
CA ASP A 59 6.21 4.54 9.79
C ASP A 59 5.42 3.36 10.38
N ASP A 60 4.91 3.50 11.62
CA ASP A 60 4.03 2.52 12.25
C ASP A 60 2.72 2.34 11.47
N GLY A 61 2.12 3.44 11.02
CA GLY A 61 0.91 3.40 10.19
C GLY A 61 1.13 2.69 8.85
N LEU A 62 2.29 2.90 8.21
CA LEU A 62 2.68 2.16 7.00
C LEU A 62 2.89 0.68 7.28
N GLY A 63 3.56 0.33 8.38
CA GLY A 63 3.76 -1.05 8.80
C GLY A 63 2.42 -1.78 9.01
N GLU A 64 1.48 -1.14 9.69
CA GLU A 64 0.13 -1.68 9.89
C GLU A 64 -0.62 -1.85 8.56
N ALA A 65 -0.53 -0.89 7.65
CA ALA A 65 -1.13 -1.00 6.33
C ALA A 65 -0.56 -2.18 5.52
N VAL A 66 0.75 -2.44 5.62
CA VAL A 66 1.40 -3.59 5.00
C VAL A 66 0.86 -4.91 5.57
N LEU A 67 0.75 -5.01 6.90
CA LEU A 67 0.22 -6.21 7.56
C LEU A 67 -1.26 -6.45 7.20
N ALA A 68 -2.07 -5.40 7.16
CA ALA A 68 -3.48 -5.49 6.76
C ALA A 68 -3.64 -6.02 5.33
N LEU A 69 -2.76 -5.58 4.41
CA LEU A 69 -2.77 -6.04 3.03
C LEU A 69 -2.25 -7.47 2.88
N ALA A 70 -1.28 -7.89 3.70
CA ALA A 70 -0.83 -9.28 3.73
C ALA A 70 -1.96 -10.21 4.18
N ALA A 71 -2.69 -9.85 5.25
CA ALA A 71 -3.85 -10.61 5.71
C ALA A 71 -4.97 -10.67 4.66
N ALA A 72 -5.19 -9.57 3.93
CA ALA A 72 -6.15 -9.55 2.83
C ALA A 72 -5.72 -10.44 1.66
N ASP A 73 -4.44 -10.44 1.28
CA ASP A 73 -3.90 -11.25 0.18
C ASP A 73 -4.07 -12.74 0.45
N GLU A 74 -3.83 -13.18 1.68
CA GLU A 74 -4.11 -14.54 2.13
C GLU A 74 -5.61 -14.85 2.03
N ALA A 75 -6.46 -13.96 2.56
CA ALA A 75 -7.90 -14.18 2.60
C ALA A 75 -8.53 -14.30 1.20
N VAL A 76 -8.13 -13.44 0.25
CA VAL A 76 -8.66 -13.46 -1.13
C VAL A 76 -8.14 -14.64 -1.95
N LYS A 77 -7.03 -15.29 -1.55
CA LYS A 77 -6.48 -16.49 -2.20
C LYS A 77 -7.04 -17.81 -1.66
N GLY A 78 -8.08 -17.75 -0.82
CA GLY A 78 -8.77 -18.93 -0.28
C GLY A 78 -8.50 -19.18 1.20
N GLY A 79 -7.70 -18.34 1.88
CA GLY A 79 -7.58 -18.38 3.34
C GLY A 79 -8.78 -17.79 4.09
N GLY A 80 -9.68 -17.09 3.38
CA GLY A 80 -10.83 -16.39 3.96
C GLY A 80 -12.17 -16.96 3.49
N ARG A 81 -13.22 -16.68 4.27
CA ARG A 81 -14.61 -17.05 3.96
C ARG A 81 -15.32 -16.07 3.02
N ASP A 82 -14.88 -14.81 3.03
CA ASP A 82 -15.47 -13.73 2.24
C ASP A 82 -14.35 -12.80 1.72
N PRO A 83 -13.95 -12.93 0.44
CA PRO A 83 -12.94 -12.09 -0.18
C PRO A 83 -13.31 -10.61 -0.25
N VAL A 84 -14.60 -10.27 -0.40
CA VAL A 84 -15.07 -8.88 -0.48
C VAL A 84 -14.91 -8.21 0.87
N TYR A 85 -15.40 -8.87 1.92
CA TYR A 85 -15.24 -8.39 3.29
C TYR A 85 -13.76 -8.25 3.69
N ALA A 86 -12.90 -9.17 3.25
CA ALA A 86 -11.46 -9.07 3.50
C ALA A 86 -10.85 -7.78 2.94
N VAL A 87 -11.24 -7.40 1.71
CA VAL A 87 -10.82 -6.14 1.09
C VAL A 87 -11.36 -4.92 1.86
N GLU A 88 -12.64 -4.93 2.23
CA GLU A 88 -13.25 -3.84 2.99
C GLU A 88 -12.56 -3.62 4.33
N ARG A 89 -12.30 -4.71 5.06
CA ARG A 89 -11.57 -4.69 6.34
C ARG A 89 -10.16 -4.14 6.19
N ALA A 90 -9.45 -4.53 5.14
CA ALA A 90 -8.12 -3.99 4.86
C ALA A 90 -8.18 -2.49 4.60
N ILE A 91 -9.11 -2.02 3.77
CA ILE A 91 -9.27 -0.58 3.47
C ILE A 91 -9.56 0.22 4.74
N LEU A 92 -10.46 -0.26 5.61
CA LEU A 92 -10.77 0.40 6.87
C LEU A 92 -9.56 0.47 7.80
N THR A 93 -8.77 -0.60 7.86
CA THR A 93 -7.54 -0.66 8.66
C THR A 93 -6.49 0.32 8.15
N ILE A 94 -6.22 0.33 6.83
CA ILE A 94 -5.30 1.25 6.16
C ILE A 94 -5.72 2.71 6.41
N ALA A 95 -7.02 3.02 6.28
CA ALA A 95 -7.55 4.36 6.50
C ALA A 95 -7.41 4.82 7.96
N GLY A 96 -7.55 3.89 8.92
CA GLY A 96 -7.28 4.15 10.34
C GLY A 96 -5.80 4.37 10.63
N ALA A 97 -4.94 3.52 10.06
CA ALA A 97 -3.49 3.57 10.23
C ALA A 97 -2.88 4.90 9.75
N ARG A 98 -3.41 5.48 8.66
CA ARG A 98 -2.99 6.80 8.18
C ARG A 98 -3.23 7.94 9.18
N ARG A 99 -4.21 7.82 10.08
CA ARG A 99 -4.55 8.90 11.03
C ARG A 99 -3.77 8.83 12.34
N ARG A 100 -2.86 7.87 12.50
CA ARG A 100 -2.01 7.71 13.69
C ARG A 100 -0.73 8.51 13.58
#